data_AF-A0A8T5TJY5-F1
#
_entry.id   AF-A0A8T5TJY5-F1
#
_cell.length_a   1.000
_cell.length_b   1.000
_cell.length_c   1.000
_cell.angle_alpha   90.00
_cell.angle_beta   90.00
_cell.angle_gamma   90.00
#
_symmetry.space_group_name_H-M   'P 1'
#
loop_
_entity.id
_entity.type
_entity.pdbx_description
1 polymer ?
#
loop_
_entity_poly.entity_id
_entity_poly.type
_entity_poly.pdbx_seq_one_letter_code
_entity_poly.pdbx_strand_id
1 'polypeptide(L)'
;MSIDKLLNSNMEFRHENEKLKEQLDQSQELLRSANEELEKFKIGLSEKKSLSKEELDEIEGIKKEIIELKSQIEDANSKISELNLLLKNKEDDLDIAKEEIASLSTQINSNEGLNNTINKLGTKIQELHKDNIEKENIISTKDQLIIEKEKIIEEKNKEIESIKSQLLNSKPGKKPVIRRNIHSGRAKACIKCSEYAILHFNDSENQKLIKIFEKNHKGHTIIIVDLSEVKDRYRNVEIIKDSES
;
A
#
# COMPACT_ATOMS: atom_id res chain seq x y z
N MET A 1 -89.43 27.45 -122.79
CA MET A 1 -88.41 28.24 -122.06
C MET A 1 -87.66 29.09 -123.07
N SER A 2 -87.43 30.39 -122.81
CA SER A 2 -86.60 31.23 -123.70
C SER A 2 -85.14 30.79 -123.61
N ILE A 3 -84.41 30.84 -124.74
CA ILE A 3 -82.98 30.51 -124.85
C ILE A 3 -82.15 31.27 -123.81
N ASP A 4 -82.51 32.52 -123.52
CA ASP A 4 -81.82 33.36 -122.52
C ASP A 4 -81.90 32.79 -121.09
N LYS A 5 -83.01 32.15 -120.72
CA LYS A 5 -83.14 31.51 -119.39
C LYS A 5 -82.22 30.29 -119.26
N LEU A 6 -82.05 29.54 -120.34
CA LEU A 6 -81.12 28.41 -120.37
C LEU A 6 -79.66 28.89 -120.32
N LEU A 7 -79.33 29.97 -121.03
CA LEU A 7 -77.99 30.57 -121.00
C LEU A 7 -77.63 31.10 -119.61
N ASN A 8 -78.53 31.83 -118.95
CA ASN A 8 -78.29 32.32 -117.58
C ASN A 8 -78.10 31.18 -116.58
N SER A 9 -78.98 30.17 -116.61
CA SER A 9 -78.86 29.04 -115.69
C SER A 9 -77.57 28.25 -115.92
N ASN A 10 -77.13 28.10 -117.17
CA ASN A 10 -75.86 27.44 -117.49
C ASN A 10 -74.64 28.27 -117.04
N MET A 11 -74.71 29.61 -117.08
CA MET A 11 -73.68 30.49 -116.50
C MET A 11 -73.64 30.37 -114.97
N GLU A 12 -74.79 30.33 -114.29
CA GLU A 12 -74.88 30.12 -112.84
C GLU A 12 -74.29 28.77 -112.43
N PHE A 13 -74.61 27.68 -113.15
CA PHE A 13 -74.04 26.35 -112.91
C PHE A 13 -72.52 26.32 -113.11
N ARG A 14 -71.97 27.04 -114.09
CA ARG A 14 -70.52 27.14 -114.27
C ARG A 14 -69.85 27.85 -113.11
N HIS A 15 -70.43 28.96 -112.65
CA HIS A 15 -69.89 29.71 -111.53
C HIS A 15 -69.95 28.91 -110.21
N GLU A 16 -71.04 28.15 -110.01
CA GLU A 16 -71.16 27.25 -108.86
C GLU A 16 -70.16 26.08 -108.93
N ASN A 17 -69.95 25.49 -110.11
CA ASN A 17 -68.90 24.48 -110.31
C ASN A 17 -67.49 25.03 -110.07
N GLU A 18 -67.19 26.26 -110.48
CA GLU A 18 -65.91 26.91 -110.17
C GLU A 18 -65.72 27.10 -108.67
N LYS A 19 -66.75 27.58 -107.95
CA LYS A 19 -66.70 27.70 -106.48
C LYS A 19 -66.50 26.35 -105.80
N LEU A 20 -67.21 25.31 -106.22
CA LEU A 20 -67.05 23.96 -105.67
C LEU A 20 -65.64 23.42 -105.92
N LYS A 21 -65.05 23.72 -107.08
CA LYS A 21 -63.68 23.33 -107.41
C LYS A 21 -62.65 24.06 -106.53
N GLU A 22 -62.79 25.37 -106.34
CA GLU A 22 -61.94 26.13 -105.40
C GLU A 22 -62.06 25.60 -103.96
N GLN A 23 -63.28 25.27 -103.52
CA GLN A 23 -63.50 24.68 -102.19
C GLN A 23 -62.84 23.30 -102.05
N LEU A 24 -62.90 22.48 -103.12
CA LEU A 24 -62.24 21.18 -103.14
C LEU A 24 -60.72 21.33 -103.05
N ASP A 25 -60.13 22.24 -103.84
CA ASP A 25 -58.69 22.51 -103.84
C ASP A 25 -58.22 23.02 -102.46
N GLN A 26 -58.97 23.94 -101.84
CA GLN A 26 -58.72 24.42 -100.48
C GLN A 26 -58.80 23.29 -99.45
N SER A 27 -59.82 22.43 -99.55
CA SER A 27 -59.99 21.30 -98.62
C SER A 27 -58.88 20.27 -98.77
N GLN A 28 -58.41 20.02 -100.00
CA GLN A 28 -57.27 19.14 -100.28
C GLN A 28 -55.97 19.68 -99.69
N GLU A 29 -55.73 20.99 -99.80
CA GLU A 29 -54.54 21.63 -99.24
C GLU A 29 -54.54 21.57 -97.70
N LEU A 30 -55.70 21.84 -97.07
CA LEU A 30 -55.86 21.68 -95.61
C LEU A 30 -55.62 20.24 -95.16
N LEU A 31 -56.14 19.26 -95.91
CA LEU A 31 -55.89 17.83 -95.65
C LEU A 31 -54.41 17.48 -95.75
N ARG A 32 -53.71 18.03 -96.76
CA ARG A 32 -52.26 17.83 -96.91
C ARG A 32 -51.51 18.39 -95.71
N SER A 33 -51.80 19.62 -95.31
CA SER A 33 -51.16 20.28 -94.16
C SER A 33 -51.43 19.52 -92.85
N ALA A 34 -52.68 19.09 -92.60
CA ALA A 34 -53.02 18.32 -91.40
C ALA A 34 -52.31 16.96 -91.36
N ASN A 35 -52.17 16.28 -92.51
CA ASN A 35 -51.42 15.02 -92.59
C ASN A 35 -49.92 15.22 -92.32
N GLU A 36 -49.32 16.31 -92.80
CA GLU A 36 -47.92 16.64 -92.49
C GLU A 36 -47.71 16.89 -90.99
N GLU A 37 -48.63 17.60 -90.32
CA GLU A 37 -48.58 17.78 -88.86
C GLU A 37 -48.75 16.46 -88.11
N LEU A 38 -49.68 15.61 -88.54
CA LEU A 38 -49.92 14.31 -87.95
C LEU A 38 -48.67 13.42 -88.01
N GLU A 39 -47.95 13.42 -89.13
CA GLU A 39 -46.69 12.67 -89.25
C GLU A 39 -45.59 13.24 -88.34
N LYS A 40 -45.46 14.58 -88.24
CA LYS A 40 -44.55 15.21 -87.26
C LYS A 40 -44.88 14.79 -85.82
N PHE A 41 -46.17 14.75 -85.46
CA PHE A 41 -46.60 14.30 -84.14
C PHE A 41 -46.30 12.82 -83.90
N LYS A 42 -46.50 11.95 -84.88
CA LYS A 42 -46.16 10.52 -84.77
C LYS A 42 -44.67 10.31 -84.53
N ILE A 43 -43.82 11.01 -85.28
CA ILE A 43 -42.36 10.96 -85.11
C ILE A 43 -42.00 11.43 -83.69
N GLY A 44 -42.46 12.61 -83.27
CA GLY A 44 -42.17 13.13 -81.94
C GLY A 44 -42.70 12.25 -80.80
N LEU A 45 -43.82 11.56 -81.00
CA LEU A 45 -44.33 10.58 -80.03
C LEU A 45 -43.41 9.34 -79.94
N SER A 46 -42.89 8.88 -81.07
CA SER A 46 -41.97 7.73 -81.11
C SER A 46 -40.65 8.03 -80.39
N GLU A 47 -40.09 9.23 -80.60
CA GLU A 47 -38.87 9.70 -79.94
C GLU A 47 -39.07 9.87 -78.43
N LYS A 48 -40.19 10.45 -78.01
CA LYS A 48 -40.51 10.54 -76.57
C LYS A 48 -40.65 9.17 -75.91
N LYS A 49 -41.18 8.17 -76.63
CA LYS A 49 -41.29 6.80 -76.12
C LYS A 49 -39.93 6.14 -75.98
N SER A 50 -38.99 6.35 -76.91
CA SER A 50 -37.64 5.80 -76.78
C SER A 50 -36.89 6.44 -75.61
N LEU A 51 -36.95 7.77 -75.48
CA LEU A 51 -36.33 8.50 -74.37
C LEU A 51 -36.88 8.04 -73.00
N SER A 52 -38.21 7.94 -72.88
CA SER A 52 -38.83 7.47 -71.64
C SER A 52 -38.42 6.04 -71.27
N LYS A 53 -38.12 5.19 -72.25
CA LYS A 53 -37.63 3.84 -71.99
C LYS A 53 -36.19 3.86 -71.47
N GLU A 54 -35.32 4.67 -72.07
CA GLU A 54 -33.94 4.84 -71.63
C GLU A 54 -33.89 5.38 -70.19
N GLU A 55 -34.72 6.38 -69.86
CA GLU A 55 -34.84 6.90 -68.50
C GLU A 55 -35.31 5.83 -67.49
N LEU A 56 -36.22 4.94 -67.89
CA LEU A 56 -36.67 3.84 -67.04
C LEU A 56 -35.57 2.81 -66.77
N ASP A 57 -34.78 2.48 -67.80
CA ASP A 57 -33.65 1.55 -67.69
C ASP A 57 -32.56 2.13 -66.77
N GLU A 58 -32.29 3.44 -66.85
CA GLU A 58 -31.36 4.15 -65.96
C GLU A 58 -31.84 4.14 -64.50
N ILE A 59 -33.14 4.42 -64.27
CA ILE A 59 -33.76 4.34 -62.94
C ILE A 59 -33.62 2.93 -62.35
N GLU A 60 -33.76 1.89 -63.17
CA GLU A 60 -33.58 0.51 -62.71
C GLU A 60 -32.13 0.22 -62.32
N GLY A 61 -31.16 0.74 -63.09
CA GLY A 61 -29.73 0.68 -62.76
C GLY A 61 -29.43 1.33 -61.41
N ILE A 62 -29.86 2.58 -61.23
CA ILE A 62 -29.68 3.33 -59.98
C ILE A 62 -30.32 2.60 -58.78
N LYS A 63 -31.50 1.99 -58.96
CA LYS A 63 -32.15 1.21 -57.90
C LYS A 63 -31.30 0.01 -57.46
N LYS A 64 -30.65 -0.69 -58.40
CA LYS A 64 -29.77 -1.81 -58.08
C LYS A 64 -28.55 -1.33 -57.28
N GLU A 65 -27.93 -0.23 -57.69
CA GLU A 65 -26.82 0.38 -56.96
C GLU A 65 -27.22 0.80 -55.54
N ILE A 66 -28.40 1.38 -55.35
CA ILE A 66 -28.92 1.75 -54.02
C ILE A 66 -29.07 0.52 -53.13
N ILE A 67 -29.56 -0.60 -53.66
CA ILE A 67 -29.71 -1.85 -52.88
C ILE A 67 -28.33 -2.38 -52.46
N GLU A 68 -27.36 -2.36 -53.36
CA GLU A 68 -26.00 -2.81 -53.07
C GLU A 68 -25.32 -1.94 -52.01
N LEU A 69 -25.40 -0.61 -52.16
CA LEU A 69 -24.87 0.34 -51.16
C LEU A 69 -25.53 0.17 -49.79
N LYS A 70 -26.84 -0.12 -49.74
CA LYS A 70 -27.53 -0.42 -48.48
C LYS A 70 -26.99 -1.67 -47.80
N SER A 71 -26.77 -2.74 -48.56
CA SER A 71 -26.16 -3.97 -48.04
C SER A 71 -24.77 -3.71 -47.48
N GLN A 72 -23.93 -2.95 -48.20
CA GLN A 72 -22.58 -2.60 -47.73
C GLN A 72 -22.60 -1.77 -46.44
N ILE A 73 -23.59 -0.87 -46.29
CA ILE A 73 -23.77 -0.09 -45.06
C ILE A 73 -24.20 -1.00 -43.89
N GLU A 74 -25.08 -1.97 -44.11
CA GLU A 74 -25.49 -2.93 -43.09
C GLU A 74 -24.32 -3.79 -42.61
N ASP A 75 -23.47 -4.27 -43.53
CA ASP A 75 -22.26 -5.01 -43.21
C ASP A 75 -21.27 -4.15 -42.41
N ALA A 76 -21.05 -2.90 -42.83
CA ALA A 76 -20.18 -1.96 -42.12
C ALA A 76 -20.69 -1.66 -40.70
N ASN A 77 -22.00 -1.45 -40.53
CA ASN A 77 -22.61 -1.22 -39.22
C ASN A 77 -22.49 -2.43 -38.28
N SER A 78 -22.61 -3.64 -38.83
CA SER A 78 -22.38 -4.88 -38.07
C SER A 78 -20.94 -4.94 -37.56
N LYS A 79 -19.97 -4.62 -38.43
CA LYS A 79 -18.55 -4.59 -38.07
C LYS A 79 -18.20 -3.51 -37.04
N ILE A 80 -18.83 -2.33 -37.13
CA ILE A 80 -18.69 -1.27 -36.12
C ILE A 80 -19.20 -1.76 -34.75
N SER A 81 -20.33 -2.48 -34.73
CA SER A 81 -20.91 -3.01 -33.50
C SER A 81 -19.97 -4.03 -32.83
N GLU A 82 -19.37 -4.92 -33.61
CA GLU A 82 -18.37 -5.88 -33.13
C GLU A 82 -17.11 -5.18 -32.58
N LEU A 83 -16.59 -4.18 -33.30
CA LEU A 83 -15.43 -3.42 -32.86
C LEU A 83 -15.69 -2.65 -31.56
N ASN A 84 -16.90 -2.11 -31.38
CA ASN A 84 -17.28 -1.43 -30.14
C ASN A 84 -17.33 -2.39 -28.93
N LEU A 85 -17.81 -3.63 -29.12
CA LEU A 85 -17.78 -4.65 -28.08
C LEU A 85 -16.35 -5.03 -27.70
N LEU A 86 -15.47 -5.20 -28.69
CA LEU A 86 -14.07 -5.50 -28.45
C LEU A 86 -13.35 -4.37 -27.71
N LEU A 87 -13.63 -3.11 -28.09
CA LEU A 87 -13.08 -1.94 -27.43
C LEU A 87 -13.48 -1.91 -25.95
N LYS A 88 -14.77 -2.12 -25.65
CA LYS A 88 -15.27 -2.17 -24.28
C LYS A 88 -14.57 -3.24 -23.44
N ASN A 89 -14.43 -4.45 -23.98
CA ASN A 89 -13.71 -5.52 -23.27
C ASN A 89 -12.25 -5.14 -22.99
N LYS A 90 -11.60 -4.41 -23.90
CA LYS A 90 -10.22 -3.95 -23.71
C LYS A 90 -10.11 -2.81 -22.71
N GLU A 91 -11.13 -1.97 -22.59
CA GLU A 91 -11.23 -0.96 -21.53
C GLU A 91 -11.36 -1.64 -20.16
N ASP A 92 -12.20 -2.67 -20.04
CA ASP A 92 -12.35 -3.45 -18.81
C ASP A 92 -11.03 -4.15 -18.43
N ASP A 93 -10.33 -4.78 -19.39
CA ASP A 93 -9.00 -5.39 -19.19
C ASP A 93 -7.98 -4.36 -18.67
N LEU A 94 -8.01 -3.14 -19.22
CA LEU A 94 -7.10 -2.06 -18.85
C LEU A 94 -7.33 -1.58 -17.42
N ASP A 95 -8.59 -1.48 -16.99
CA ASP A 95 -8.92 -1.06 -15.64
C ASP A 95 -8.50 -2.10 -14.60
N ILE A 96 -8.67 -3.39 -14.88
CA ILE A 96 -8.10 -4.47 -14.04
C ILE A 96 -6.58 -4.33 -13.92
N ALA A 97 -5.88 -4.13 -15.04
CA ALA A 97 -4.43 -3.99 -15.02
C ALA A 97 -3.96 -2.75 -14.22
N LYS A 98 -4.70 -1.64 -14.25
CA LYS A 98 -4.40 -0.46 -13.42
C LYS A 98 -4.57 -0.75 -11.94
N GLU A 99 -5.61 -1.48 -11.55
CA GLU A 99 -5.83 -1.89 -10.16
C GLU A 99 -4.70 -2.80 -9.65
N GLU A 100 -4.24 -3.75 -10.47
CA GLU A 100 -3.10 -4.61 -10.15
C GLU A 100 -1.81 -3.79 -9.96
N ILE A 101 -1.52 -2.83 -10.86
CA ILE A 101 -0.36 -1.94 -10.74
C ILE A 101 -0.42 -1.11 -9.44
N ALA A 102 -1.60 -0.60 -9.09
CA ALA A 102 -1.78 0.16 -7.86
C ALA A 102 -1.50 -0.73 -6.63
N SER A 103 -2.03 -1.94 -6.61
CA SER A 103 -1.78 -2.93 -5.55
C SER A 103 -0.28 -3.25 -5.43
N LEU A 104 0.39 -3.58 -6.53
CA LEU A 104 1.83 -3.87 -6.54
C LEU A 104 2.66 -2.67 -6.07
N SER A 105 2.30 -1.45 -6.46
CA SER A 105 2.97 -0.23 -6.00
C SER A 105 2.88 -0.05 -4.48
N THR A 106 1.72 -0.34 -3.88
CA THR A 106 1.58 -0.30 -2.42
C THR A 106 2.45 -1.34 -1.71
N GLN A 107 2.58 -2.54 -2.28
CA GLN A 107 3.45 -3.59 -1.74
C GLN A 107 4.93 -3.20 -1.81
N ILE A 108 5.37 -2.59 -2.92
CA ILE A 108 6.76 -2.09 -3.08
C ILE A 108 7.07 -1.05 -2.00
N ASN A 109 6.19 -0.08 -1.78
CA ASN A 109 6.39 0.96 -0.76
C ASN A 109 6.50 0.37 0.66
N SER A 110 5.72 -0.67 0.96
CA SER A 110 5.82 -1.41 2.23
C SER A 110 7.20 -2.07 2.38
N ASN A 111 7.71 -2.71 1.33
CA ASN A 111 9.02 -3.36 1.33
C ASN A 111 10.17 -2.36 1.50
N GLU A 112 10.08 -1.15 0.95
CA GLU A 112 11.06 -0.09 1.21
C GLU A 112 11.09 0.31 2.69
N GLY A 113 9.93 0.40 3.33
CA GLY A 113 9.83 0.64 4.78
C GLY A 113 10.52 -0.46 5.62
N LEU A 114 10.36 -1.72 5.21
CA LEU A 114 11.05 -2.84 5.84
C LEU A 114 12.57 -2.74 5.66
N ASN A 115 13.06 -2.42 4.46
CA ASN A 115 14.48 -2.23 4.20
C ASN A 115 15.10 -1.12 5.07
N ASN A 116 14.41 0.00 5.25
CA ASN A 116 14.87 1.06 6.16
C ASN A 116 14.99 0.57 7.60
N THR A 117 14.08 -0.29 8.04
CA THR A 117 14.12 -0.89 9.38
C THR A 117 15.28 -1.87 9.50
N ILE A 118 15.50 -2.72 8.49
CA ILE A 118 16.64 -3.64 8.42
C ILE A 118 17.96 -2.87 8.51
N ASN A 119 18.10 -1.76 7.77
CA ASN A 119 19.31 -0.94 7.81
C ASN A 119 19.57 -0.34 9.20
N LYS A 120 18.53 0.20 9.87
CA LYS A 120 18.63 0.72 11.24
C LYS A 120 19.03 -0.36 12.25
N LEU A 121 18.47 -1.56 12.11
CA LEU A 121 18.86 -2.69 12.95
C LEU A 121 20.30 -3.13 12.67
N GLY A 122 20.71 -3.15 11.40
CA GLY A 122 22.07 -3.44 10.98
C GLY A 122 23.10 -2.49 11.60
N THR A 123 22.85 -1.18 11.57
CA THR A 123 23.73 -0.20 12.24
C THR A 123 23.77 -0.42 13.75
N LYS A 124 22.64 -0.72 14.38
CA LYS A 124 22.59 -0.98 15.82
C LYS A 124 23.37 -2.24 16.22
N ILE A 125 23.31 -3.29 15.39
CA ILE A 125 24.11 -4.51 15.58
C ILE A 125 25.61 -4.19 15.50
N GLN A 126 26.04 -3.36 14.53
CA GLN A 126 27.44 -2.95 14.41
C GLN A 126 27.93 -2.16 15.64
N GLU A 127 27.12 -1.23 16.15
CA GLU A 127 27.42 -0.50 17.39
C GLU A 127 27.60 -1.46 18.58
N LEU A 128 26.63 -2.35 18.81
CA LEU A 128 26.69 -3.33 19.89
C LEU A 128 27.89 -4.27 19.76
N HIS A 129 28.27 -4.63 18.54
CA HIS A 129 29.44 -5.45 18.28
C HIS A 129 30.73 -4.73 18.68
N LYS A 130 30.85 -3.44 18.35
CA LYS A 130 31.98 -2.60 18.76
C LYS A 130 32.08 -2.49 20.29
N ASP A 131 30.96 -2.23 20.95
CA ASP A 131 30.89 -2.15 22.41
C ASP A 131 31.32 -3.48 23.07
N ASN A 132 30.97 -4.62 22.48
CA ASN A 132 31.37 -5.93 22.97
C ASN A 132 32.88 -6.16 22.83
N ILE A 133 33.49 -5.82 21.68
CA ILE A 133 34.94 -5.90 21.49
C ILE A 133 35.68 -5.05 22.55
N GLU A 134 35.18 -3.84 22.82
CA GLU A 134 35.78 -2.97 23.85
C GLU A 134 35.70 -3.61 25.24
N LYS A 135 34.55 -4.20 25.59
CA LYS A 135 34.40 -4.94 26.85
C LYS A 135 35.32 -6.15 26.94
N GLU A 136 35.48 -6.93 25.87
CA GLU A 136 36.39 -8.07 25.81
C GLU A 136 37.85 -7.64 26.05
N ASN A 137 38.29 -6.53 25.44
CA ASN A 137 39.63 -5.97 25.67
C ASN A 137 39.84 -5.53 27.13
N ILE A 138 38.83 -4.92 27.74
CA ILE A 138 38.87 -4.53 29.16
C ILE A 138 38.97 -5.78 30.05
N ILE A 139 38.20 -6.83 29.76
CA ILE A 139 38.24 -8.11 30.50
C ILE A 139 39.64 -8.71 30.40
N SER A 140 40.21 -8.82 29.20
CA SER A 140 41.56 -9.34 28.99
C SER A 140 42.62 -8.56 29.79
N THR A 141 42.52 -7.23 29.81
CA THR A 141 43.42 -6.38 30.61
C THR A 141 43.26 -6.63 32.10
N LYS A 142 42.02 -6.78 32.59
CA LYS A 142 41.75 -7.09 33.99
C LYS A 142 42.28 -8.47 34.38
N ASP A 143 42.16 -9.46 33.52
CA ASP A 143 42.68 -10.81 33.75
C ASP A 143 44.21 -10.80 33.89
N GLN A 144 44.92 -10.02 33.07
CA GLN A 144 46.37 -9.84 33.20
C GLN A 144 46.76 -9.21 34.55
N LEU A 145 46.03 -8.18 35.00
CA LEU A 145 46.26 -7.56 36.32
C LEU A 145 45.96 -8.51 37.49
N ILE A 146 44.97 -9.40 37.33
CA ILE A 146 44.68 -10.45 38.33
C ILE A 146 45.87 -11.39 38.44
N ILE A 147 46.40 -11.90 37.33
CA ILE A 147 47.57 -12.78 37.30
C ILE A 147 48.79 -12.10 37.96
N GLU A 148 49.01 -10.81 37.69
CA GLU A 148 50.11 -10.06 38.30
C GLU A 148 49.92 -9.91 39.82
N LYS A 149 48.71 -9.59 40.28
CA LYS A 149 48.40 -9.50 41.72
C LYS A 149 48.53 -10.85 42.41
N GLU A 150 48.12 -11.94 41.77
CA GLU A 150 48.28 -13.30 42.30
C GLU A 150 49.76 -13.65 42.52
N LYS A 151 50.66 -13.29 41.59
CA LYS A 151 52.11 -13.46 41.76
C LYS A 151 52.66 -12.67 42.95
N ILE A 152 52.27 -11.40 43.09
CA ILE A 152 52.68 -10.55 44.23
C ILE A 152 52.19 -11.16 45.54
N ILE A 153 50.95 -11.66 45.59
CA ILE A 153 50.41 -12.34 46.77
C ILE A 153 51.26 -13.58 47.11
N GLU A 154 51.64 -14.38 46.11
CA GLU A 154 52.46 -15.55 46.32
C GLU A 154 53.87 -15.20 46.85
N GLU A 155 54.51 -14.17 46.31
CA GLU A 155 55.79 -13.65 46.81
C GLU A 155 55.68 -13.15 48.25
N LYS A 156 54.65 -12.35 48.55
CA LYS A 156 54.40 -11.85 49.91
C LYS A 156 54.10 -12.98 50.89
N ASN A 157 53.40 -14.03 50.46
CA ASN A 157 53.18 -15.21 51.27
C ASN A 157 54.51 -15.94 51.57
N LYS A 158 55.42 -16.05 50.59
CA LYS A 158 56.77 -16.61 50.81
C LYS A 158 57.58 -15.77 51.80
N GLU A 159 57.55 -14.44 51.69
CA GLU A 159 58.17 -13.53 52.67
C GLU A 159 57.60 -13.73 54.08
N ILE A 160 56.26 -13.80 54.21
CA ILE A 160 55.58 -14.04 55.48
C ILE A 160 56.03 -15.36 56.11
N GLU A 161 56.11 -16.45 55.35
CA GLU A 161 56.58 -17.74 55.86
C GLU A 161 58.06 -17.72 56.27
N SER A 162 58.90 -16.95 55.56
CA SER A 162 60.29 -16.71 55.95
C SER A 162 60.40 -15.97 57.29
N ILE A 163 59.65 -14.87 57.44
CA ILE A 163 59.60 -14.06 58.68
C ILE A 163 59.05 -14.88 59.85
N LYS A 164 57.98 -15.65 59.65
CA LYS A 164 57.44 -16.57 60.66
C LYS A 164 58.51 -17.55 61.14
N SER A 165 59.27 -18.12 60.20
CA SER A 165 60.37 -19.05 60.50
C SER A 165 61.50 -18.38 61.29
N GLN A 166 61.82 -17.11 60.99
CA GLN A 166 62.81 -16.31 61.76
C GLN A 166 62.32 -16.00 63.19
N LEU A 167 61.03 -15.65 63.36
CA LEU A 167 60.41 -15.42 64.67
C LEU A 167 60.38 -16.68 65.54
N LEU A 168 60.23 -17.86 64.94
CA LEU A 168 60.29 -19.16 65.64
C LEU A 168 61.71 -19.52 66.14
N ASN A 169 62.76 -18.96 65.51
CA ASN A 169 64.17 -19.22 65.86
C ASN A 169 64.77 -18.19 66.84
N SER A 170 64.10 -17.07 67.11
CA SER A 170 64.42 -16.16 68.22
C SER A 170 63.87 -16.70 69.55
N LYS A 171 64.72 -16.77 70.59
CA LYS A 171 64.40 -17.30 71.94
C LYS A 171 63.03 -16.83 72.49
N PRO A 172 62.31 -17.69 73.24
CA PRO A 172 60.98 -17.38 73.78
C PRO A 172 61.05 -16.33 74.90
N GLY A 173 60.77 -15.08 74.56
CA GLY A 173 60.33 -14.06 75.51
C GLY A 173 58.83 -14.21 75.77
N LYS A 174 58.49 -14.55 77.02
CA LYS A 174 57.17 -14.65 77.67
C LYS A 174 55.94 -14.16 76.88
N LYS A 175 54.94 -15.05 76.81
CA LYS A 175 53.50 -14.86 76.56
C LYS A 175 52.97 -13.46 76.93
N PRO A 176 51.92 -13.02 76.22
CA PRO A 176 50.61 -13.16 76.85
C PRO A 176 49.63 -13.93 75.96
N VAL A 177 49.01 -14.91 76.60
CA VAL A 177 47.80 -15.58 76.13
C VAL A 177 46.69 -14.54 76.15
N ILE A 178 46.33 -13.99 74.99
CA ILE A 178 45.06 -13.28 74.83
C ILE A 178 44.01 -14.36 74.52
N ARG A 179 43.42 -14.90 75.58
CA ARG A 179 42.10 -15.53 75.48
C ARG A 179 41.15 -14.45 75.00
N ARG A 180 40.73 -14.49 73.73
CA ARG A 180 39.53 -13.76 73.33
C ARG A 180 38.36 -14.45 74.04
N ASN A 181 37.95 -13.87 75.17
CA ASN A 181 36.60 -14.04 75.68
C ASN A 181 35.65 -13.58 74.57
N ILE A 182 35.16 -14.52 73.77
CA ILE A 182 33.94 -14.32 73.00
C ILE A 182 32.86 -14.20 74.07
N HIS A 183 32.54 -12.96 74.42
CA HIS A 183 31.36 -12.66 75.20
C HIS A 183 30.20 -13.11 74.32
N SER A 184 29.54 -14.20 74.70
CA SER A 184 28.29 -14.67 74.11
C SER A 184 27.19 -13.65 74.41
N GLY A 185 27.25 -12.51 73.73
CA GLY A 185 26.16 -11.56 73.69
C GLY A 185 25.00 -12.22 72.95
N ARG A 186 23.85 -12.32 73.61
CA ARG A 186 22.60 -12.66 72.91
C ARG A 186 22.06 -11.39 72.25
N ALA A 187 21.40 -11.54 71.12
CA ALA A 187 20.70 -10.46 70.43
C ALA A 187 19.25 -10.87 70.15
N LYS A 188 18.34 -9.90 70.18
CA LYS A 188 17.00 -10.07 69.59
C LYS A 188 17.08 -9.66 68.14
N ALA A 189 16.70 -10.56 67.23
CA ALA A 189 16.70 -10.32 65.80
C ALA A 189 15.28 -10.45 65.23
N CYS A 190 14.88 -9.50 64.39
CA CYS A 190 13.63 -9.56 63.67
C CYS A 190 13.86 -10.15 62.27
N ILE A 191 13.30 -11.33 62.01
CA ILE A 191 13.52 -12.07 60.75
C ILE A 191 13.04 -11.26 59.54
N LYS A 192 11.91 -10.55 59.67
CA LYS A 192 11.30 -9.81 58.55
C LYS A 192 12.04 -8.54 58.17
N CYS A 193 12.68 -7.87 59.14
CA CYS A 193 13.34 -6.58 58.94
C CYS A 193 14.85 -6.72 58.73
N SER A 194 15.40 -7.92 58.99
CA SER A 194 16.84 -8.16 59.02
C SER A 194 17.57 -7.18 59.95
N GLU A 195 16.96 -6.87 61.10
CA GLU A 195 17.51 -5.98 62.13
C GLU A 195 17.71 -6.73 63.45
N TYR A 196 18.72 -6.36 64.24
CA TYR A 196 18.96 -6.92 65.57
C TYR A 196 19.33 -5.86 66.61
N ALA A 197 19.02 -6.15 67.87
CA ALA A 197 19.44 -5.37 69.03
C ALA A 197 20.13 -6.28 70.05
N ILE A 198 21.31 -5.86 70.54
CA ILE A 198 22.12 -6.63 71.50
C ILE A 198 21.44 -6.60 72.88
N LEU A 199 21.36 -7.74 73.56
CA LEU A 199 20.81 -7.86 74.92
C LEU A 199 21.91 -7.71 75.97
N HIS A 200 21.85 -6.62 76.74
CA HIS A 200 22.64 -6.41 77.95
C HIS A 200 21.71 -6.39 79.16
N PHE A 201 21.69 -7.49 79.92
CA PHE A 201 20.78 -7.66 81.07
C PHE A 201 21.00 -6.64 82.21
N ASN A 202 22.22 -6.12 82.33
CA ASN A 202 22.60 -5.21 83.41
C ASN A 202 22.58 -3.72 83.01
N ASP A 203 22.19 -3.39 81.77
CA ASP A 203 22.17 -2.02 81.26
C ASP A 203 20.73 -1.51 81.11
N SER A 204 20.36 -0.53 81.94
CA SER A 204 19.01 0.05 81.92
C SER A 204 18.71 0.81 80.62
N GLU A 205 19.70 1.34 79.91
CA GLU A 205 19.49 2.02 78.62
C GLU A 205 19.25 0.99 77.51
N ASN A 206 20.02 -0.11 77.53
CA ASN A 206 19.80 -1.22 76.62
C ASN A 206 18.40 -1.83 76.79
N GLN A 207 17.89 -1.96 78.02
CA GLN A 207 16.52 -2.43 78.25
C GLN A 207 15.46 -1.48 77.65
N LYS A 208 15.71 -0.17 77.59
CA LYS A 208 14.82 0.79 76.90
C LYS A 208 14.89 0.59 75.38
N LEU A 209 16.09 0.44 74.82
CA LEU A 209 16.29 0.12 73.40
C LEU A 209 15.54 -1.15 73.01
N ILE A 210 15.64 -2.21 73.81
CA ILE A 210 14.96 -3.48 73.54
C ILE A 210 13.44 -3.31 73.53
N LYS A 211 12.87 -2.51 74.45
CA LYS A 211 11.43 -2.20 74.44
C LYS A 211 11.01 -1.40 73.20
N ILE A 212 11.83 -0.43 72.77
CA ILE A 212 11.58 0.33 71.54
C ILE A 212 11.66 -0.60 70.32
N PHE A 213 12.68 -1.46 70.28
CA PHE A 213 12.87 -2.46 69.23
C PHE A 213 11.64 -3.37 69.13
N GLU A 214 11.15 -3.92 70.25
CA GLU A 214 9.93 -4.75 70.26
C GLU A 214 8.67 -3.97 69.84
N LYS A 215 8.56 -2.69 70.22
CA LYS A 215 7.44 -1.84 69.83
C LYS A 215 7.44 -1.56 68.32
N ASN A 216 8.60 -1.25 67.75
CA ASN A 216 8.76 -0.97 66.32
C ASN A 216 8.58 -2.23 65.45
N HIS A 217 8.80 -3.40 66.04
CA HIS A 217 8.65 -4.70 65.38
C HIS A 217 7.37 -5.44 65.82
N LYS A 218 6.36 -4.72 66.31
CA LYS A 218 5.08 -5.33 66.73
C LYS A 218 4.41 -6.04 65.55
N GLY A 219 4.16 -7.34 65.71
CA GLY A 219 3.59 -8.20 64.65
C GLY A 219 4.62 -8.89 63.77
N HIS A 220 5.92 -8.75 64.03
CA HIS A 220 6.98 -9.51 63.38
C HIS A 220 7.50 -10.64 64.28
N THR A 221 8.06 -11.68 63.68
CA THR A 221 8.72 -12.77 64.42
C THR A 221 10.10 -12.32 64.89
N ILE A 222 10.24 -12.16 66.21
CA ILE A 222 11.50 -11.81 66.88
C ILE A 222 12.05 -13.06 67.56
N ILE A 223 13.32 -13.38 67.30
CA ILE A 223 14.03 -14.52 67.90
C ILE A 223 15.21 -14.04 68.74
N ILE A 224 15.60 -14.83 69.74
CA ILE A 224 16.82 -14.59 70.52
C ILE A 224 17.88 -15.55 70.00
N VAL A 225 18.98 -15.00 69.51
CA VAL A 225 20.09 -15.72 68.88
C VAL A 225 21.42 -15.19 69.41
N ASP A 226 22.49 -15.95 69.20
CA ASP A 226 23.82 -15.48 69.56
C ASP A 226 24.27 -14.41 68.55
N LEU A 227 24.95 -13.37 69.03
CA LEU A 227 25.37 -12.23 68.21
C LEU A 227 26.18 -12.66 66.98
N SER A 228 26.99 -13.72 67.10
CA SER A 228 27.77 -14.28 65.99
C SER A 228 26.93 -14.79 64.83
N GLU A 229 25.67 -15.16 65.04
CA GLU A 229 24.80 -15.68 63.98
C GLU A 229 24.18 -14.56 63.13
N VAL A 230 24.06 -13.37 63.68
CA VAL A 230 23.34 -12.24 63.05
C VAL A 230 24.23 -11.07 62.66
N LYS A 231 25.41 -10.92 63.26
CA LYS A 231 26.27 -9.73 63.08
C LYS A 231 26.62 -9.40 61.62
N ASP A 232 26.76 -10.41 60.76
CA ASP A 232 27.15 -10.22 59.36
C ASP A 232 25.95 -10.20 58.39
N ARG A 233 24.74 -10.49 58.88
CA ARG A 233 23.53 -10.66 58.05
C ARG A 233 22.42 -9.67 58.38
N TYR A 234 22.39 -9.15 59.60
CA TYR A 234 21.35 -8.26 60.11
C TYR A 234 21.98 -6.90 60.45
N ARG A 235 21.20 -5.82 60.34
CA ARG A 235 21.62 -4.47 60.71
C ARG A 235 21.49 -4.27 62.23
N ASN A 236 22.52 -3.74 62.88
CA ASN A 236 22.47 -3.40 64.31
C ASN A 236 21.60 -2.15 64.51
N VAL A 237 20.61 -2.23 65.39
CA VAL A 237 19.81 -1.08 65.82
C VAL A 237 20.48 -0.53 67.07
N GLU A 238 21.29 0.52 66.89
CA GLU A 238 21.92 1.23 67.99
C GLU A 238 21.00 2.34 68.50
N ILE A 239 21.18 2.74 69.76
CA ILE A 239 20.51 3.93 70.30
C ILE A 239 21.02 5.12 69.49
N ILE A 240 20.17 5.70 68.65
CA ILE A 240 20.38 7.06 68.18
C ILE A 240 20.31 7.91 69.44
N LYS A 241 21.47 8.37 69.91
CA LYS A 241 21.51 9.47 70.87
C LYS A 241 21.00 10.67 70.12
N ASP A 242 19.71 10.95 70.24
CA ASP A 242 19.14 12.20 69.77
C ASP A 242 19.91 13.32 70.49
N SER A 243 20.82 13.93 69.76
CA SER A 243 21.38 15.23 70.09
C SER A 243 20.28 16.26 69.87
N GLU A 244 19.39 16.40 70.85
CA GLU A 244 18.50 17.55 71.01
C GLU A 244 18.49 17.98 72.49
N SER A 245 19.45 18.85 72.81
CA SER A 245 19.30 20.03 73.69
C SER A 245 20.59 20.84 73.66
#